data_AF-X1K7B3-F1
#
_entry.id   AF-X1K7B3-F1
#
_cell.length_a   1.000
_cell.length_b   1.000
_cell.length_c   1.000
_cell.angle_alpha   90.00
_cell.angle_beta   90.00
_cell.angle_gamma   90.00
#
_symmetry.space_group_name_H-M   'P 1'
#
loop_
_entity.id
_entity.type
_entity.pdbx_description
1 polymer ?
#
loop_
_entity_poly.entity_id
_entity_poly.type
_entity_poly.pdbx_seq_one_letter_code
_entity_poly.pdbx_strand_id
1 'polypeptide(L)'
;MKDDYRTTYYRPMLRKTFEAAVCTFVTREFPFLKGTMIVNLFVKELKKLVDNYYPSPSHLKLGQMPWMAVDKNERSGYKKPITEMRMKPVLLTILAQEDLIRYLKGVPIENIRQSSWARCLREADAQGAVLSGIDLATIFKVYPDL
;
A
#
# COMPACT_ATOMS: atom_id res chain seq x y z
N MET A 1 3.07 38.41 -31.30
CA MET A 1 1.91 38.20 -30.40
C MET A 1 2.47 38.21 -28.98
N LYS A 2 2.16 39.21 -28.14
CA LYS A 2 2.65 39.25 -26.74
C LYS A 2 2.03 38.07 -25.99
N ASP A 3 2.86 37.25 -25.34
CA ASP A 3 2.37 36.14 -24.51
C ASP A 3 1.39 36.67 -23.45
N ASP A 4 0.22 36.03 -23.33
CA ASP A 4 -0.79 36.32 -22.31
C ASP A 4 -0.15 36.20 -20.91
N TYR A 5 -0.37 37.19 -20.04
CA TYR A 5 0.15 37.20 -18.66
C TYR A 5 -0.25 35.93 -17.90
N ARG A 6 -1.41 35.34 -18.22
CA ARG A 6 -1.84 34.04 -17.68
C ARG A 6 -0.84 32.94 -17.99
N THR A 7 -0.36 32.88 -19.23
CA THR A 7 0.62 31.89 -19.69
C THR A 7 1.98 32.12 -19.04
N THR A 8 2.42 33.37 -18.95
CA THR A 8 3.75 33.70 -18.37
C THR A 8 3.82 33.38 -16.87
N TYR A 9 2.81 33.75 -16.09
CA TYR A 9 2.86 33.60 -14.63
C TYR A 9 2.32 32.26 -14.11
N TYR A 10 1.30 31.67 -14.75
CA TYR A 10 0.65 30.46 -14.21
C TYR A 10 1.17 29.15 -14.82
N ARG A 11 1.81 29.17 -15.99
CA ARG A 11 2.38 27.95 -16.59
C ARG A 11 3.45 27.28 -15.71
N PRO A 12 4.36 28.02 -15.03
CA PRO A 12 5.30 27.40 -14.08
C PRO A 12 4.62 26.77 -12.87
N MET A 13 3.47 27.30 -12.42
CA MET A 13 2.73 26.74 -11.28
C MET A 13 2.25 25.31 -11.56
N LEU A 14 1.98 24.95 -12.82
CA LEU A 14 1.64 23.58 -13.21
C LEU A 14 2.76 22.57 -12.96
N ARG A 15 4.01 23.02 -12.74
CA ARG A 15 5.15 22.15 -12.40
C ARG A 15 5.31 21.91 -10.90
N LYS A 16 4.41 22.44 -10.06
CA LYS A 16 4.38 22.15 -8.60
C LYS A 16 3.66 20.83 -8.32
N THR A 17 4.13 19.76 -8.92
CA THR A 17 3.57 18.41 -8.76
C THR A 17 4.67 17.43 -8.37
N PHE A 18 4.28 16.32 -7.75
CA PHE A 18 5.20 15.23 -7.43
C PHE A 18 5.90 14.73 -8.70
N GLU A 19 5.15 14.56 -9.79
CA GLU A 19 5.68 14.09 -11.06
C GLU A 19 6.77 15.03 -11.61
N ALA A 20 6.53 16.34 -11.58
CA ALA A 20 7.52 17.31 -12.04
C ALA A 20 8.78 17.34 -11.16
N ALA A 21 8.63 17.14 -9.85
CA ALA A 21 9.76 17.03 -8.92
C ALA A 21 10.61 15.77 -9.21
N VAL A 22 9.96 14.60 -9.37
CA VAL A 22 10.67 13.35 -9.70
C VAL A 22 11.30 13.42 -11.08
N CYS A 23 10.62 13.95 -12.10
CA CYS A 23 11.22 14.12 -13.45
C CYS A 23 12.48 14.98 -13.38
N THR A 24 12.47 16.04 -12.57
CA THR A 24 13.63 16.92 -12.36
C THR A 24 14.77 16.17 -11.67
N PHE A 25 14.48 15.42 -10.62
CA PHE A 25 15.46 14.57 -9.92
C PHE A 25 16.09 13.54 -10.86
N VAL A 26 15.27 12.76 -11.59
CA VAL A 26 15.76 11.70 -12.47
C VAL A 26 16.63 12.28 -13.59
N THR A 27 16.21 13.39 -14.20
CA THR A 27 16.98 14.04 -15.26
C THR A 27 18.32 14.60 -14.75
N ARG A 28 18.36 15.05 -13.49
CA ARG A 28 19.57 15.59 -12.85
C ARG A 28 20.56 14.50 -12.45
N GLU A 29 20.09 13.46 -11.77
CA GLU A 29 20.95 12.41 -11.21
C GLU A 29 21.29 11.30 -12.22
N PHE A 30 20.43 11.08 -13.22
CA PHE A 30 20.60 10.04 -14.24
C PHE A 30 20.60 10.65 -15.66
N PRO A 31 21.55 11.54 -15.99
CA PRO A 31 21.55 12.30 -17.25
C PRO A 31 21.72 11.43 -18.51
N PHE A 32 22.08 10.15 -18.35
CA PHE A 32 22.13 9.16 -19.43
C PHE A 32 20.74 8.66 -19.85
N LEU A 33 19.72 8.80 -19.01
CA LEU A 33 18.31 8.57 -19.35
C LEU A 33 17.76 9.77 -20.16
N LYS A 34 18.33 10.03 -21.34
CA LYS A 34 18.06 11.25 -22.14
C LYS A 34 16.67 11.34 -22.77
N GLY A 35 15.84 10.30 -22.66
CA GLY A 35 14.49 10.31 -23.23
C GLY A 35 13.48 10.93 -22.27
N THR A 36 13.04 12.17 -22.52
CA THR A 36 11.96 12.82 -21.74
C THR A 36 10.68 11.97 -21.72
N MET A 37 10.41 11.23 -22.80
CA MET A 37 9.33 10.24 -22.86
C MET A 37 9.53 9.09 -21.85
N ILE A 38 10.75 8.54 -21.77
CA ILE A 38 11.09 7.42 -20.87
C ILE A 38 11.00 7.89 -19.42
N VAL A 39 11.54 9.07 -19.11
CA VAL A 39 11.48 9.66 -17.75
C VAL A 39 10.02 9.92 -17.35
N ASN A 40 9.22 10.53 -18.21
CA ASN A 40 7.80 10.78 -17.90
C ASN A 40 7.01 9.48 -17.69
N LEU A 41 7.27 8.44 -18.49
CA LEU A 41 6.65 7.12 -18.32
C LEU A 41 7.07 6.50 -16.98
N PHE A 42 8.37 6.51 -16.67
CA PHE A 42 8.91 6.03 -15.40
C PHE A 42 8.26 6.73 -14.20
N VAL A 43 8.21 8.06 -14.23
CA VAL A 43 7.60 8.85 -13.14
C VAL A 43 6.11 8.59 -12.99
N LYS A 44 5.40 8.39 -14.10
CA LYS A 44 3.97 8.02 -14.08
C LYS A 44 3.77 6.64 -13.42
N GLU A 45 4.58 5.65 -13.78
CA GLU A 45 4.51 4.33 -13.15
C GLU A 45 4.96 4.37 -11.67
N LEU A 46 5.97 5.19 -11.33
CA LEU A 46 6.36 5.41 -9.95
C LEU A 46 5.24 6.02 -9.12
N LYS A 47 4.54 7.04 -9.64
CA LYS A 47 3.39 7.62 -8.94
C LYS A 47 2.30 6.57 -8.71
N LYS A 48 1.97 5.74 -9.69
CA LYS A 48 1.02 4.63 -9.51
C LYS A 48 1.48 3.66 -8.42
N LEU A 49 2.78 3.34 -8.37
CA LEU A 49 3.34 2.52 -7.29
C LEU A 49 3.18 3.21 -5.94
N VAL A 50 3.49 4.50 -5.83
CA VAL A 50 3.29 5.25 -4.59
C VAL A 50 1.81 5.24 -4.17
N ASP A 51 0.90 5.54 -5.09
CA ASP A 51 -0.54 5.58 -4.82
C ASP A 51 -1.10 4.20 -4.42
N ASN A 52 -0.57 3.12 -5.02
CA ASN A 52 -0.97 1.75 -4.67
C ASN A 52 -0.43 1.35 -3.29
N TYR A 53 0.86 1.59 -3.02
CA TYR A 53 1.55 1.10 -1.82
C TYR A 53 1.34 1.99 -0.59
N TYR A 54 1.04 3.28 -0.79
CA TYR A 54 0.82 4.27 0.25
C TYR A 54 -0.54 4.95 0.04
N PRO A 55 -1.66 4.25 0.25
CA PRO A 55 -2.98 4.85 0.13
C PRO A 55 -3.09 6.05 1.07
N SER A 56 -3.78 7.11 0.60
CA SER A 56 -3.91 8.37 1.34
C SER A 56 -4.32 8.12 2.81
N PRO A 57 -3.61 8.70 3.81
CA PRO A 57 -3.94 8.56 5.23
C PRO A 57 -5.37 9.00 5.56
N SER A 58 -5.98 9.84 4.72
CA SER A 58 -7.37 10.30 4.87
C SER A 58 -8.40 9.17 4.84
N HIS A 59 -8.05 7.98 4.36
CA HIS A 59 -8.96 6.83 4.27
C HIS A 59 -8.72 5.76 5.33
N LEU A 60 -7.74 5.93 6.22
CA LEU A 60 -7.44 4.97 7.28
C LEU A 60 -8.37 5.20 8.48
N LYS A 61 -9.17 4.20 8.88
CA LYS A 61 -9.93 4.27 10.13
C LYS A 61 -9.06 3.83 11.32
N LEU A 62 -9.44 4.25 12.52
CA LEU A 62 -8.80 3.80 13.76
C LEU A 62 -8.84 2.27 13.87
N GLY A 63 -7.73 1.68 14.33
CA GLY A 63 -7.59 0.23 14.44
C GLY A 63 -7.32 -0.49 13.12
N GLN A 64 -7.24 0.23 12.00
CA GLN A 64 -6.80 -0.32 10.72
C GLN A 64 -5.30 -0.14 10.48
N MET A 65 -4.73 -1.04 9.68
CA MET A 65 -3.32 -1.03 9.33
C MET A 65 -3.13 -1.42 7.85
N PRO A 66 -2.31 -0.68 7.08
CA PRO A 66 -1.90 -1.13 5.75
C PRO A 66 -0.93 -2.31 5.90
N TRP A 67 -1.14 -3.37 5.11
CA TRP A 67 -0.29 -4.56 5.10
C TRP A 67 -0.01 -5.02 3.67
N MET A 68 1.17 -5.61 3.47
CA MET A 68 1.55 -6.18 2.18
C MET A 68 1.21 -7.68 2.14
N ALA A 69 0.21 -8.05 1.36
CA ALA A 69 -0.27 -9.43 1.23
C ALA A 69 0.11 -10.02 -0.14
N VAL A 70 0.01 -11.34 -0.31
CA VAL A 70 0.26 -11.98 -1.61
C VAL A 70 -0.98 -11.82 -2.48
N ASP A 71 -0.82 -11.48 -3.77
CA ASP A 71 -1.95 -11.39 -4.70
C ASP A 71 -2.67 -12.74 -4.80
N LYS A 72 -4.01 -12.75 -4.74
CA LYS A 72 -4.81 -13.99 -4.75
C LYS A 72 -4.62 -14.82 -6.02
N ASN A 73 -4.25 -14.18 -7.12
CA ASN A 73 -3.98 -14.84 -8.39
C ASN A 73 -2.49 -15.19 -8.58
N GLU A 74 -1.66 -15.01 -7.55
CA GLU A 74 -0.24 -15.33 -7.63
C GLU A 74 -0.01 -16.83 -7.84
N ARG A 75 0.84 -17.18 -8.80
CA ARG A 75 1.17 -18.58 -9.06
C ARG A 75 2.16 -19.06 -8.02
N SER A 76 1.77 -20.08 -7.26
CA SER A 76 2.69 -20.77 -6.36
C SER A 76 3.84 -21.38 -7.17
N GLY A 77 5.08 -21.11 -6.74
CA GLY A 77 6.29 -21.67 -7.31
C GLY A 77 7.13 -22.27 -6.20
N TYR A 78 7.71 -23.45 -6.43
CA TYR A 78 8.56 -24.11 -5.44
C TYR A 78 9.77 -23.22 -5.10
N LYS A 79 9.94 -22.90 -3.80
CA LYS A 79 11.00 -22.00 -3.29
C LYS A 79 11.06 -20.64 -3.98
N LYS A 80 9.95 -20.19 -4.58
CA LYS A 80 9.89 -18.85 -5.16
C LYS A 80 10.10 -17.82 -4.04
N PRO A 81 11.09 -16.92 -4.14
CA PRO A 81 11.31 -15.92 -3.11
C PRO A 81 10.16 -14.90 -3.12
N ILE A 82 9.85 -14.33 -1.95
CA ILE A 82 8.80 -13.31 -1.80
C ILE A 82 9.04 -12.08 -2.70
N THR A 83 10.30 -11.79 -3.04
CA THR A 83 10.69 -10.73 -3.97
C THR A 83 10.22 -10.94 -5.40
N GLU A 84 9.91 -12.19 -5.79
CA GLU A 84 9.37 -12.53 -7.10
C GLU A 84 7.86 -12.75 -7.09
N MET A 85 7.24 -12.78 -5.90
CA MET A 85 5.79 -12.92 -5.76
C MET A 85 5.11 -11.60 -6.08
N ARG A 86 3.95 -11.66 -6.76
CA ARG A 86 3.09 -10.49 -6.87
C ARG A 86 2.50 -10.19 -5.50
N MET A 87 2.90 -9.04 -4.95
CA MET A 87 2.40 -8.52 -3.70
C MET A 87 1.31 -7.48 -3.96
N LYS A 88 0.37 -7.38 -3.03
CA LYS A 88 -0.76 -6.45 -3.10
C LYS A 88 -0.95 -5.76 -1.73
N PRO A 89 -0.94 -4.43 -1.69
CA PRO A 89 -1.26 -3.69 -0.47
C PRO A 89 -2.75 -3.86 -0.15
N VAL A 90 -3.04 -4.14 1.13
CA VAL A 90 -4.40 -4.28 1.66
C VAL A 90 -4.53 -3.51 2.96
N LEU A 91 -5.76 -3.10 3.28
CA LEU A 91 -6.10 -2.48 4.56
C LEU A 91 -6.77 -3.52 5.47
N LEU A 92 -6.19 -3.77 6.64
CA LEU A 92 -6.68 -4.76 7.60
C LEU A 92 -7.18 -4.08 8.87
N THR A 93 -8.32 -4.50 9.39
CA THR A 93 -8.88 -4.05 10.67
C THR A 93 -8.40 -4.96 11.81
N ILE A 94 -7.28 -4.57 12.42
CA ILE A 94 -6.63 -5.33 13.48
C ILE A 94 -7.42 -5.22 14.79
N LEU A 95 -7.94 -4.03 15.08
CA LEU A 95 -8.74 -3.73 16.26
C LEU A 95 -10.07 -3.10 15.84
N ALA A 96 -11.16 -3.81 16.08
CA ALA A 96 -12.51 -3.27 15.91
C ALA A 96 -13.11 -2.88 17.27
N GLN A 97 -14.13 -2.02 17.26
CA GLN A 97 -14.81 -1.60 18.48
C GLN A 97 -15.48 -2.78 19.20
N GLU A 98 -15.97 -3.76 18.45
CA GLU A 98 -16.56 -4.99 18.96
C GLU A 98 -15.57 -5.84 19.76
N ASP A 99 -14.28 -5.79 19.40
CA ASP A 99 -13.22 -6.51 20.11
C ASP A 99 -13.08 -5.96 21.54
N LEU A 100 -13.10 -4.63 21.68
CA LEU A 100 -13.07 -3.95 22.99
C LEU A 100 -14.33 -4.25 23.82
N ILE A 101 -15.51 -4.23 23.19
CA ILE A 101 -16.77 -4.59 23.86
C ILE A 101 -16.71 -6.03 24.39
N ARG A 102 -16.18 -6.97 23.60
CA ARG A 102 -16.02 -8.37 24.01
C ARG A 102 -14.99 -8.51 25.13
N TYR A 103 -13.90 -7.76 25.06
CA TYR A 103 -12.89 -7.74 26.12
C TYR A 103 -13.50 -7.26 27.44
N LEU A 104 -14.27 -6.17 27.44
CA LEU A 104 -14.97 -5.65 28.62
C LEU A 104 -16.01 -6.64 29.20
N LYS A 105 -16.55 -7.54 28.37
CA LYS A 105 -17.46 -8.62 28.78
C LYS A 105 -16.74 -9.86 29.32
N GLY A 106 -15.41 -9.83 29.45
CA GLY A 106 -14.62 -10.96 29.96
C GLY A 106 -14.43 -12.11 28.97
N VAL A 107 -14.62 -11.88 27.66
CA VAL A 107 -14.32 -12.89 26.65
C VAL A 107 -12.81 -13.15 26.62
N PRO A 108 -12.34 -14.42 26.62
CA PRO A 108 -10.92 -14.74 26.51
C PRO A 108 -10.26 -14.07 25.30
N ILE A 109 -9.04 -13.55 25.49
CA ILE A 109 -8.33 -12.77 24.47
C ILE A 109 -8.02 -13.60 23.22
N GLU A 110 -7.86 -14.91 23.38
CA GLU A 110 -7.65 -15.89 22.30
C GLU A 110 -8.85 -15.92 21.35
N ASN A 111 -10.07 -15.92 21.89
CA ASN A 111 -11.31 -15.93 21.11
C ASN A 111 -11.53 -14.60 20.36
N ILE A 112 -11.14 -13.50 20.98
CA ILE A 112 -11.16 -12.18 20.34
C ILE A 112 -10.14 -12.16 19.19
N ARG A 113 -8.91 -12.64 19.44
CA ARG A 113 -7.84 -12.72 18.43
C ARG A 113 -8.23 -13.58 17.23
N GLN A 114 -8.81 -14.76 17.46
CA GLN A 114 -9.32 -15.62 16.38
C GLN A 114 -10.37 -14.90 15.52
N SER A 115 -11.22 -14.08 16.16
CA SER A 115 -12.21 -13.26 15.44
C SER A 115 -11.52 -12.17 14.60
N SER A 116 -10.49 -11.52 15.14
CA SER A 116 -9.66 -10.56 14.41
C SER A 116 -8.91 -11.20 13.23
N TRP A 117 -8.39 -12.42 13.40
CA TRP A 117 -7.73 -13.18 12.32
C TRP A 117 -8.70 -13.49 11.18
N ALA A 118 -9.88 -14.03 11.52
CA ALA A 118 -10.91 -14.34 10.54
C ALA A 118 -11.38 -13.07 9.80
N ARG A 119 -11.44 -11.93 10.50
CA ARG A 119 -11.74 -10.63 9.88
C ARG A 119 -10.64 -10.21 8.89
N CYS A 120 -9.37 -10.24 9.30
CA CYS A 120 -8.24 -9.88 8.43
C CYS A 120 -8.18 -10.77 7.18
N LEU A 121 -8.39 -12.09 7.32
CA LEU A 121 -8.42 -13.02 6.20
C LEU A 121 -9.53 -12.68 5.18
N ARG A 122 -10.74 -12.37 5.67
CA ARG A 122 -11.85 -11.96 4.81
C ARG A 122 -11.61 -10.61 4.13
N GLU A 123 -11.03 -9.65 4.85
CA GLU A 123 -10.70 -8.33 4.30
C GLU A 123 -9.61 -8.41 3.23
N ALA A 124 -8.58 -9.25 3.44
CA ALA A 124 -7.56 -9.51 2.42
C ALA A 124 -8.17 -10.15 1.17
N ASP A 125 -9.01 -11.18 1.35
CA ASP A 125 -9.67 -11.88 0.24
C ASP A 125 -10.56 -10.93 -0.58
N ALA A 126 -11.36 -10.10 0.10
CA ALA A 126 -12.20 -9.08 -0.54
C ALA A 126 -11.38 -8.04 -1.32
N GLN A 127 -10.14 -7.78 -0.92
CA GLN A 127 -9.19 -6.91 -1.63
C GLN A 127 -8.40 -7.67 -2.71
N GLY A 128 -8.67 -8.95 -2.92
CA GLY A 128 -8.00 -9.79 -3.92
C GLY A 128 -6.57 -10.19 -3.53
N ALA A 129 -6.32 -10.35 -2.24
CA ALA A 129 -5.05 -10.83 -1.70
C ALA A 129 -5.27 -11.97 -0.68
N VAL A 130 -4.20 -12.66 -0.30
CA VAL A 130 -4.22 -13.73 0.70
C VAL A 130 -3.15 -13.47 1.77
N LEU A 131 -3.46 -13.83 3.01
CA LEU A 131 -2.54 -13.78 4.13
C LEU A 131 -2.07 -15.20 4.48
N SER A 132 -0.79 -15.32 4.80
CA SER A 132 -0.21 -16.52 5.39
C SER A 132 -0.45 -16.57 6.90
N GLY A 133 -0.27 -17.75 7.51
CA GLY A 133 -0.26 -17.86 8.97
C GLY A 133 0.84 -17.02 9.62
N ILE A 134 1.98 -16.85 8.94
CA ILE A 134 3.10 -16.01 9.39
C ILE A 134 2.71 -14.53 9.40
N ASP A 135 1.92 -14.05 8.42
CA ASP A 135 1.40 -12.68 8.43
C ASP A 135 0.58 -12.43 9.68
N LEU A 136 -0.39 -13.31 9.98
CA LEU A 136 -1.23 -13.19 11.18
C LEU A 136 -0.39 -13.29 12.47
N ALA A 137 0.55 -14.24 12.54
CA ALA A 137 1.44 -14.38 13.69
C ALA A 137 2.27 -13.11 13.94
N THR A 138 2.79 -12.51 12.87
CA THR A 138 3.60 -11.28 12.92
C THR A 138 2.76 -10.08 13.35
N ILE A 139 1.60 -9.88 12.73
CA ILE A 139 0.70 -8.76 13.01
C ILE A 139 0.24 -8.79 14.48
N PHE A 140 -0.12 -9.98 14.99
CA PHE A 140 -0.66 -10.13 16.34
C PHE A 140 0.40 -10.48 17.39
N LYS A 141 1.68 -10.52 17.01
CA LYS A 141 2.83 -10.83 17.88
C LYS A 141 2.64 -12.14 18.65
N VAL A 142 2.25 -13.20 17.94
CA VAL A 142 2.14 -14.55 18.50
C VAL A 142 3.09 -15.52 17.81
N TYR A 143 3.28 -16.67 18.43
CA TYR A 143 4.05 -17.74 17.80
C TYR A 143 3.31 -18.32 16.58
N PRO A 144 3.98 -18.65 15.47
CA PRO A 144 3.33 -19.11 14.24
C PRO A 144 2.62 -20.47 14.34
N ASP A 145 3.01 -21.32 15.28
CA ASP A 145 2.55 -22.71 15.40
C ASP A 145 1.41 -22.90 16.43
N LEU A 146 0.51 -21.92 16.56
CA LEU A 146 -0.69 -21.98 17.42
C LEU A 146 -1.95 -22.41 16.66
#